data_AF-A0A2N2PPM3-F1
#
_entry.id   AF-A0A2N2PPM3-F1
#
_cell.length_a   1.000
_cell.length_b   1.000
_cell.length_c   1.000
_cell.angle_alpha   90.00
_cell.angle_beta   90.00
_cell.angle_gamma   90.00
#
_symmetry.space_group_name_H-M   'P 1'
#
loop_
_entity.id
_entity.type
_entity.pdbx_description
1 polymer ?
#
loop_
_entity_poly.entity_id
_entity_poly.type
_entity_poly.pdbx_seq_one_letter_code
_entity_poly.pdbx_strand_id
1 'polypeptide(L)'
;MRSFWAAKLGLPADQVAATIGDDAKFANLVRARLMKRGGVGYVTPSPDSFPTVEAFHTMILACGALPCFTWLDGASEGEQAIDELLELMIDKGAVALNIIPDRNWNIADPAARALKISKLYEIVEKAGALDLPLNVGTEMNAYSQKLVDDFDAPELAPVRGAFLDGAHFIYGHTVMQRALGLGYQSDWAKQRLPTRRERNAFYTAVGYRVLPGRTGVARLGQLDPALTPAEILAAL
;
A
#
# COMPACT_ATOMS: atom_id res chain seq x y z
N MET A 1 38.58 -8.76 -12.24
CA MET A 1 37.20 -8.36 -11.86
C MET A 1 36.20 -9.53 -11.94
N ARG A 2 36.12 -10.28 -13.04
CA ARG A 2 35.17 -11.42 -13.19
C ARG A 2 35.40 -12.57 -12.20
N SER A 3 36.64 -13.01 -12.04
CA SER A 3 37.02 -14.09 -11.09
C SER A 3 36.69 -13.73 -9.62
N PHE A 4 36.91 -12.47 -9.24
CA PHE A 4 36.55 -11.95 -7.93
C PHE A 4 35.05 -12.09 -7.67
N TRP A 5 34.20 -11.63 -8.59
CA TRP A 5 32.75 -11.69 -8.43
C TRP A 5 32.19 -13.11 -8.51
N ALA A 6 32.73 -13.96 -9.39
CA ALA A 6 32.39 -15.39 -9.42
C ALA A 6 32.60 -16.04 -8.03
N ALA A 7 33.75 -15.79 -7.41
CA ALA A 7 34.05 -16.29 -6.07
C ALA A 7 33.12 -15.71 -5.00
N LYS A 8 32.87 -14.39 -5.01
CA LYS A 8 32.01 -13.73 -3.99
C LYS A 8 30.55 -14.12 -4.11
N LEU A 9 30.04 -14.31 -5.33
CA LEU A 9 28.65 -14.67 -5.58
C LEU A 9 28.43 -16.18 -5.52
N GLY A 10 29.51 -16.98 -5.51
CA GLY A 10 29.42 -18.45 -5.57
C GLY A 10 28.72 -18.91 -6.84
N LEU A 11 29.08 -18.32 -7.98
CA LEU A 11 28.50 -18.60 -9.30
C LEU A 11 29.61 -18.84 -10.34
N PRO A 12 29.33 -19.62 -11.39
CA PRO A 12 30.23 -19.76 -12.53
C PRO A 12 30.60 -18.40 -13.17
N ALA A 13 31.85 -18.27 -13.62
CA ALA A 13 32.39 -17.00 -14.10
C ALA A 13 31.69 -16.49 -15.38
N ASP A 14 31.18 -17.40 -16.22
CA ASP A 14 30.38 -17.14 -17.39
C ASP A 14 29.01 -16.53 -17.04
N GLN A 15 28.32 -17.06 -16.01
CA GLN A 15 27.06 -16.48 -15.52
C GLN A 15 27.25 -15.06 -14.98
N VAL A 16 28.35 -14.83 -14.25
CA VAL A 16 28.70 -13.49 -13.77
C VAL A 16 29.06 -12.57 -14.93
N ALA A 17 29.84 -13.05 -15.91
CA ALA A 17 30.21 -12.27 -17.09
C ALA A 17 28.99 -11.82 -17.91
N ALA A 18 27.95 -12.65 -17.99
CA ALA A 18 26.71 -12.34 -18.69
C ALA A 18 25.90 -11.19 -18.05
N THR A 19 26.16 -10.85 -16.78
CA THR A 19 25.44 -9.80 -16.06
C THR A 19 26.23 -8.51 -15.89
N ILE A 20 27.57 -8.54 -15.87
CA ILE A 20 28.44 -7.37 -15.62
C ILE A 20 28.21 -6.20 -16.58
N GLY A 21 27.74 -6.45 -17.82
CA GLY A 21 27.42 -5.38 -18.78
C GLY A 21 26.06 -4.71 -18.58
N ASP A 22 25.25 -5.18 -17.62
CA ASP A 22 23.93 -4.69 -17.29
C ASP A 22 23.90 -4.35 -15.79
N ASP A 23 24.10 -3.07 -15.46
CA ASP A 23 24.24 -2.60 -14.09
C ASP A 23 23.05 -3.02 -13.21
N ALA A 24 21.84 -3.00 -13.75
CA ALA A 24 20.64 -3.38 -13.03
C ALA A 24 20.62 -4.88 -12.71
N LYS A 25 20.90 -5.75 -13.71
CA LYS A 25 20.98 -7.19 -13.48
C LYS A 25 22.11 -7.55 -12.54
N PHE A 26 23.27 -6.92 -12.69
CA PHE A 26 24.43 -7.19 -11.85
C PHE A 26 24.20 -6.76 -10.39
N ALA A 27 23.68 -5.55 -10.16
CA ALA A 27 23.36 -5.07 -8.81
C ALA A 27 22.32 -5.97 -8.11
N ASN A 28 21.28 -6.40 -8.84
CA ASN A 28 20.27 -7.32 -8.31
C ASN A 28 20.86 -8.68 -7.95
N LEU A 29 21.78 -9.21 -8.79
CA LEU A 29 22.48 -10.46 -8.50
C LEU A 29 23.33 -10.35 -7.23
N VAL A 30 24.12 -9.26 -7.12
CA VAL A 30 24.95 -8.98 -5.94
C VAL A 30 24.08 -8.88 -4.68
N ARG A 31 23.00 -8.09 -4.72
CA ARG A 31 22.05 -7.94 -3.60
C ARG A 31 21.43 -9.28 -3.21
N ALA A 32 20.99 -10.08 -4.19
CA ALA A 32 20.34 -11.36 -3.94
C ALA A 32 21.28 -12.37 -3.25
N ARG A 33 22.57 -12.38 -3.60
CA ARG A 33 23.55 -13.33 -3.07
C ARG A 33 24.17 -12.86 -1.75
N LEU A 34 24.38 -11.55 -1.59
CA LEU A 34 25.16 -11.03 -0.45
C LEU A 34 24.29 -10.39 0.63
N MET A 35 23.17 -9.74 0.28
CA MET A 35 22.44 -8.87 1.22
C MET A 35 21.10 -9.44 1.72
N LYS A 36 20.58 -10.51 1.12
CA LYS A 36 19.35 -11.19 1.59
C LYS A 36 19.65 -12.14 2.75
N ARG A 37 18.63 -12.55 3.50
CA ARG A 37 18.73 -13.52 4.61
C ARG A 37 19.59 -14.72 4.22
N GLY A 38 20.62 -15.00 5.02
CA GLY A 38 21.62 -16.04 4.76
C GLY A 38 22.86 -15.58 3.96
N GLY A 39 22.84 -14.37 3.40
CA GLY A 39 23.98 -13.73 2.76
C GLY A 39 24.91 -13.04 3.77
N VAL A 40 26.17 -12.85 3.36
CA VAL A 40 27.26 -12.34 4.22
C VAL A 40 27.02 -10.91 4.74
N GLY A 41 26.28 -10.10 3.98
CA GLY A 41 25.92 -8.73 4.32
C GLY A 41 24.54 -8.59 4.95
N TYR A 42 23.84 -9.70 5.22
CA TYR A 42 22.56 -9.64 5.91
C TYR A 42 22.78 -9.53 7.42
N VAL A 43 22.19 -8.49 8.00
CA VAL A 43 22.11 -8.31 9.45
C VAL A 43 20.66 -8.55 9.85
N THR A 44 20.44 -9.51 10.76
CA THR A 44 19.10 -9.79 11.29
C THR A 44 18.61 -8.56 12.06
N PRO A 45 17.44 -8.00 11.72
CA PRO A 45 16.87 -6.89 12.49
C PRO A 45 16.63 -7.27 13.95
N SER A 46 16.93 -6.35 14.85
CA SER A 46 16.54 -6.37 16.25
C SER A 46 15.42 -5.37 16.52
N PRO A 47 14.76 -5.41 17.70
CA PRO A 47 13.83 -4.36 18.10
C PRO A 47 14.41 -2.94 18.05
N ASP A 48 15.73 -2.79 18.19
CA ASP A 48 16.43 -1.50 18.10
C ASP A 48 16.70 -1.03 16.66
N SER A 49 16.41 -1.87 15.65
CA SER A 49 16.67 -1.55 14.23
C SER A 49 15.62 -0.60 13.64
N PHE A 50 14.42 -0.57 14.20
CA PHE A 50 13.27 0.17 13.68
C PHE A 50 12.41 0.71 14.83
N PRO A 51 11.68 1.82 14.63
CA PRO A 51 10.69 2.27 15.61
C PRO A 51 9.59 1.22 15.81
N THR A 52 8.94 1.24 16.97
CA THR A 52 7.71 0.46 17.17
C THR A 52 6.59 0.98 16.26
N VAL A 53 5.58 0.15 16.04
CA VAL A 53 4.40 0.54 15.24
C VAL A 53 3.71 1.77 15.83
N GLU A 54 3.59 1.84 17.16
CA GLU A 54 2.97 2.96 17.87
C GLU A 54 3.77 4.25 17.70
N ALA A 55 5.10 4.18 17.83
CA ALA A 55 5.97 5.35 17.62
C ALA A 55 5.89 5.83 16.17
N PHE A 56 5.89 4.91 15.21
CA PHE A 56 5.74 5.23 13.79
C PHE A 56 4.36 5.83 13.48
N HIS A 57 3.28 5.24 13.97
CA HIS A 57 1.92 5.75 13.77
C HIS A 57 1.71 7.12 14.42
N THR A 58 2.32 7.38 15.59
CA THR A 58 2.30 8.71 16.23
C THR A 58 2.85 9.77 15.29
N MET A 59 3.99 9.49 14.63
CA MET A 59 4.57 10.39 13.63
C MET A 59 3.64 10.57 12.42
N ILE A 60 3.05 9.50 11.89
CA ILE A 60 2.12 9.57 10.75
C ILE A 60 0.89 10.42 11.08
N LEU A 61 0.31 10.26 12.26
CA LEU A 61 -0.84 11.03 12.71
C LEU A 61 -0.48 12.51 12.91
N ALA A 62 0.72 12.82 13.42
CA ALA A 62 1.19 14.19 13.55
C ALA A 62 1.32 14.91 12.19
N CYS A 63 1.57 14.17 11.11
CA CYS A 63 1.56 14.68 9.74
C CYS A 63 0.15 14.83 9.14
N GLY A 64 -0.91 14.47 9.89
CA GLY A 64 -2.28 14.40 9.38
C GLY A 64 -2.50 13.31 8.33
N ALA A 65 -1.60 12.33 8.25
CA ALA A 65 -1.60 11.26 7.27
C ALA A 65 -2.32 10.00 7.80
N LEU A 66 -2.46 9.00 6.93
CA LEU A 66 -3.12 7.73 7.21
C LEU A 66 -2.08 6.67 7.58
N PRO A 67 -2.15 6.06 8.78
CA PRO A 67 -1.40 4.84 9.05
C PRO A 67 -1.96 3.69 8.22
N CYS A 68 -1.10 3.06 7.41
CA CYS A 68 -1.48 1.95 6.54
C CYS A 68 -0.74 0.68 6.94
N PHE A 69 -1.43 -0.45 6.86
CA PHE A 69 -0.81 -1.77 6.96
C PHE A 69 -0.60 -2.35 5.56
N THR A 70 0.51 -3.03 5.31
CA THR A 70 0.78 -3.66 4.00
C THR A 70 0.60 -5.16 4.12
N TRP A 71 -0.24 -5.72 3.24
CA TRP A 71 -0.36 -7.15 3.03
C TRP A 71 0.31 -7.54 1.71
N LEU A 72 1.05 -8.65 1.73
CA LEU A 72 1.88 -9.08 0.62
C LEU A 72 1.16 -10.07 -0.29
N ASP A 73 0.93 -11.30 0.20
CA ASP A 73 0.38 -12.36 -0.65
C ASP A 73 -0.35 -13.50 0.07
N GLY A 74 -0.46 -13.44 1.40
CA GLY A 74 -1.20 -14.44 2.18
C GLY A 74 -0.38 -15.70 2.48
N ALA A 75 0.91 -15.75 2.11
CA ALA A 75 1.73 -16.95 2.25
C ALA A 75 2.54 -17.00 3.55
N SER A 76 2.83 -15.85 4.17
CA SER A 76 3.58 -15.82 5.43
C SER A 76 2.75 -16.38 6.59
N GLU A 77 3.40 -16.91 7.63
CA GLU A 77 2.71 -17.44 8.82
C GLU A 77 1.77 -16.39 9.45
N GLY A 78 2.21 -15.13 9.54
CA GLY A 78 1.36 -14.04 10.04
C GLY A 78 0.15 -13.76 9.15
N GLU A 79 0.33 -13.75 7.82
CA GLU A 79 -0.78 -13.52 6.88
C GLU A 79 -1.69 -14.74 6.72
N GLN A 80 -1.29 -15.93 7.16
CA GLN A 80 -2.19 -17.08 7.27
C GLN A 80 -3.15 -16.92 8.45
N ALA A 81 -2.76 -16.19 9.51
CA ALA A 81 -3.60 -15.78 10.64
C ALA A 81 -4.21 -14.38 10.40
N ILE A 82 -4.78 -14.14 9.22
CA ILE A 82 -5.08 -12.79 8.74
C ILE A 82 -6.09 -12.03 9.60
N ASP A 83 -7.05 -12.71 10.22
CA ASP A 83 -8.06 -12.06 11.06
C ASP A 83 -7.43 -11.44 12.31
N GLU A 84 -6.58 -12.20 13.00
CA GLU A 84 -5.81 -11.73 14.16
C GLU A 84 -4.85 -10.60 13.78
N LEU A 85 -4.20 -10.73 12.61
CA LEU A 85 -3.27 -9.73 12.12
C LEU A 85 -3.98 -8.40 11.79
N LEU A 86 -5.13 -8.45 11.12
CA LEU A 86 -5.90 -7.24 10.81
C LEU A 86 -6.44 -6.60 12.09
N GLU A 87 -6.96 -7.37 13.03
CA GLU A 87 -7.41 -6.86 14.32
C GLU A 87 -6.28 -6.15 15.07
N LEU A 88 -5.11 -6.79 15.17
CA LEU A 88 -3.93 -6.22 15.79
C LEU A 88 -3.51 -4.90 15.12
N MET A 89 -3.45 -4.86 13.79
CA MET A 89 -3.01 -3.66 13.07
C MET A 89 -4.03 -2.53 13.16
N ILE A 90 -5.32 -2.85 13.14
CA ILE A 90 -6.42 -1.92 13.39
C ILE A 90 -6.34 -1.32 14.79
N ASP A 91 -6.14 -2.16 15.82
CA ASP A 91 -6.01 -1.73 17.21
C ASP A 91 -4.81 -0.78 17.38
N LYS A 92 -3.72 -1.05 16.66
CA LYS A 92 -2.55 -0.16 16.58
C LYS A 92 -2.79 1.11 15.76
N GLY A 93 -3.95 1.27 15.12
CA GLY A 93 -4.37 2.49 14.44
C GLY A 93 -4.23 2.49 12.92
N ALA A 94 -4.00 1.33 12.28
CA ALA A 94 -4.07 1.24 10.83
C ALA A 94 -5.50 1.54 10.35
N VAL A 95 -5.63 2.36 9.30
CA VAL A 95 -6.91 2.80 8.75
C VAL A 95 -7.11 2.43 7.29
N ALA A 96 -6.08 1.90 6.63
CA ALA A 96 -6.14 1.42 5.25
C ALA A 96 -5.16 0.25 5.04
N LEU A 97 -5.44 -0.56 4.03
CA LEU A 97 -4.63 -1.71 3.65
C LEU A 97 -3.93 -1.45 2.31
N ASN A 98 -2.61 -1.58 2.28
CA ASN A 98 -1.82 -1.52 1.06
C ASN A 98 -1.70 -2.92 0.44
N ILE A 99 -1.93 -3.02 -0.87
CA ILE A 99 -1.78 -4.26 -1.65
C ILE A 99 -1.01 -3.93 -2.94
N ILE A 100 -0.19 -4.86 -3.43
CA ILE A 100 0.51 -4.77 -4.71
C ILE A 100 -0.07 -5.84 -5.63
N PRO A 101 -1.13 -5.53 -6.41
CA PRO A 101 -1.93 -6.57 -7.07
C PRO A 101 -1.14 -7.47 -8.01
N ASP A 102 -0.17 -6.93 -8.78
CA ASP A 102 0.65 -7.72 -9.72
C ASP A 102 1.35 -8.90 -9.03
N ARG A 103 1.69 -8.80 -7.73
CA ARG A 103 2.32 -9.89 -6.97
C ARG A 103 1.40 -11.08 -6.70
N ASN A 104 0.09 -10.91 -6.87
CA ASN A 104 -0.93 -11.90 -6.50
C ASN A 104 -1.51 -12.66 -7.69
N TRP A 105 -1.48 -12.10 -8.90
CA TRP A 105 -2.03 -12.73 -10.10
C TRP A 105 -0.99 -12.97 -11.20
N ASN A 106 0.02 -12.10 -11.35
CA ASN A 106 1.02 -12.20 -12.42
C ASN A 106 2.13 -13.20 -12.06
N ILE A 107 1.77 -14.48 -11.96
CA ILE A 107 2.62 -15.57 -11.48
C ILE A 107 2.63 -16.70 -12.50
N ALA A 108 3.83 -17.13 -12.89
CA ALA A 108 4.02 -18.17 -13.91
C ALA A 108 3.49 -19.54 -13.46
N ASP A 109 3.80 -19.94 -12.21
CA ASP A 109 3.35 -21.21 -11.65
C ASP A 109 1.82 -21.20 -11.42
N PRO A 110 1.05 -22.08 -12.09
CA PRO A 110 -0.42 -22.03 -12.01
C PRO A 110 -0.98 -22.31 -10.61
N ALA A 111 -0.34 -23.19 -9.83
CA ALA A 111 -0.81 -23.54 -8.49
C ALA A 111 -0.59 -22.38 -7.51
N ALA A 112 0.60 -21.78 -7.53
CA ALA A 112 0.91 -20.59 -6.74
C ALA A 112 0.03 -19.39 -7.15
N ARG A 113 -0.23 -19.23 -8.45
CA ARG A 113 -1.15 -18.20 -8.96
C ARG A 113 -2.55 -18.39 -8.40
N ALA A 114 -3.12 -19.59 -8.51
CA ALA A 114 -4.46 -19.89 -8.01
C ALA A 114 -4.59 -19.63 -6.50
N LEU A 115 -3.59 -20.05 -5.72
CA LEU A 115 -3.56 -19.80 -4.28
C LEU A 115 -3.55 -18.30 -3.96
N LYS A 116 -2.65 -17.53 -4.59
CA LYS A 116 -2.49 -16.10 -4.29
C LYS A 116 -3.68 -15.26 -4.77
N ILE A 117 -4.34 -15.64 -5.85
CA ILE A 117 -5.62 -15.03 -6.27
C ILE A 117 -6.70 -15.31 -5.23
N SER A 118 -6.83 -16.55 -4.76
CA SER A 118 -7.79 -16.88 -3.70
C SER A 118 -7.53 -16.07 -2.43
N LYS A 119 -6.25 -15.89 -2.06
CA LYS A 119 -5.86 -15.07 -0.92
C LYS A 119 -6.12 -13.57 -1.14
N LEU A 120 -5.96 -13.07 -2.36
CA LEU A 120 -6.33 -11.71 -2.72
C LEU A 120 -7.84 -11.47 -2.54
N TYR A 121 -8.68 -12.40 -2.98
CA TYR A 121 -10.13 -12.26 -2.81
C TYR A 121 -10.52 -12.30 -1.32
N GLU A 122 -9.94 -13.23 -0.57
CA GLU A 122 -10.14 -13.35 0.88
C GLU A 122 -9.78 -12.06 1.62
N ILE A 123 -8.60 -11.47 1.34
CA ILE A 123 -8.18 -10.24 2.03
C ILE A 123 -9.06 -9.04 1.66
N VAL A 124 -9.50 -8.94 0.39
CA VAL A 124 -10.39 -7.86 -0.05
C VAL A 124 -11.76 -7.95 0.62
N GLU A 125 -12.31 -9.16 0.73
CA GLU A 125 -13.58 -9.39 1.44
C GLU A 125 -13.46 -9.01 2.92
N LYS A 126 -12.41 -9.48 3.60
CA LYS A 126 -12.16 -9.17 5.03
C LYS A 126 -11.94 -7.68 5.26
N ALA A 127 -11.16 -7.01 4.41
CA ALA A 127 -10.96 -5.57 4.48
C ALA A 127 -12.29 -4.81 4.35
N GLY A 128 -13.17 -5.24 3.43
CA GLY A 128 -14.52 -4.69 3.30
C GLY A 128 -15.36 -4.86 4.57
N ALA A 129 -15.36 -6.06 5.16
CA ALA A 129 -16.10 -6.35 6.39
C ALA A 129 -15.63 -5.51 7.59
N LEU A 130 -14.35 -5.13 7.61
CA LEU A 130 -13.73 -4.33 8.68
C LEU A 130 -13.73 -2.81 8.40
N ASP A 131 -14.34 -2.37 7.29
CA ASP A 131 -14.32 -0.98 6.82
C ASP A 131 -12.87 -0.46 6.65
N LEU A 132 -12.00 -1.25 6.00
CA LEU A 132 -10.64 -0.89 5.61
C LEU A 132 -10.55 -0.59 4.10
N PRO A 133 -10.34 0.68 3.70
CA PRO A 133 -10.09 1.04 2.30
C PRO A 133 -8.77 0.45 1.79
N LEU A 134 -8.72 0.19 0.48
CA LEU A 134 -7.57 -0.43 -0.18
C LEU A 134 -6.73 0.61 -0.92
N ASN A 135 -5.44 0.68 -0.62
CA ASN A 135 -4.48 1.49 -1.36
C ASN A 135 -3.59 0.58 -2.20
N VAL A 136 -3.77 0.62 -3.52
CA VAL A 136 -3.05 -0.26 -4.44
C VAL A 136 -2.04 0.49 -5.29
N GLY A 137 -0.96 -0.19 -5.65
CA GLY A 137 0.01 0.32 -6.61
C GLY A 137 1.17 -0.63 -6.85
N THR A 138 2.02 -0.25 -7.79
CA THR A 138 3.04 -1.15 -8.36
C THR A 138 4.32 -1.28 -7.55
N GLU A 139 4.45 -0.53 -6.44
CA GLU A 139 5.65 -0.52 -5.57
C GLU A 139 6.94 -0.27 -6.36
N MET A 140 6.92 0.66 -7.33
CA MET A 140 7.96 1.00 -8.33
C MET A 140 9.41 1.13 -7.80
N ASN A 141 9.99 0.03 -7.35
CA ASN A 141 11.30 -0.10 -6.71
C ASN A 141 12.28 -0.94 -7.57
N ALA A 142 11.80 -1.52 -8.67
CA ALA A 142 12.59 -2.29 -9.62
C ALA A 142 12.27 -1.91 -11.07
N TYR A 143 13.29 -1.94 -11.93
CA TYR A 143 13.18 -1.60 -13.37
C TYR A 143 12.13 -2.41 -14.14
N SER A 144 11.79 -3.61 -13.66
CA SER A 144 10.82 -4.50 -14.32
C SER A 144 9.37 -4.26 -13.89
N GLN A 145 9.12 -3.42 -12.88
CA GLN A 145 7.75 -3.14 -12.45
C GLN A 145 7.07 -2.17 -13.40
N LYS A 146 5.76 -2.37 -13.56
CA LYS A 146 4.92 -1.54 -14.41
C LYS A 146 4.76 -0.15 -13.77
N LEU A 147 4.52 0.85 -14.62
CA LEU A 147 4.12 2.19 -14.16
C LEU A 147 2.70 2.16 -13.56
N VAL A 148 1.82 1.34 -14.13
CA VAL A 148 0.43 1.16 -13.70
C VAL A 148 0.14 -0.34 -13.68
N ASP A 149 -0.56 -0.81 -12.65
CA ASP A 149 -1.05 -2.19 -12.60
C ASP A 149 -2.01 -2.47 -13.76
N ASP A 150 -2.00 -3.71 -14.24
CA ASP A 150 -2.93 -4.14 -15.29
C ASP A 150 -4.28 -4.47 -14.66
N PHE A 151 -5.07 -3.44 -14.38
CA PHE A 151 -6.39 -3.60 -13.78
C PHE A 151 -7.38 -4.31 -14.71
N ASP A 152 -7.09 -4.43 -16.01
CA ASP A 152 -7.92 -5.15 -16.97
C ASP A 152 -7.75 -6.68 -16.93
N ALA A 153 -6.76 -7.17 -16.17
CA ALA A 153 -6.62 -8.59 -15.89
C ALA A 153 -7.93 -9.19 -15.32
N PRO A 154 -8.42 -10.31 -15.87
CA PRO A 154 -9.68 -10.93 -15.43
C PRO A 154 -9.64 -11.36 -13.96
N GLU A 155 -8.46 -11.69 -13.43
CA GLU A 155 -8.22 -11.99 -12.02
C GLU A 155 -8.46 -10.78 -11.10
N LEU A 156 -8.38 -9.55 -11.61
CA LEU A 156 -8.63 -8.35 -10.83
C LEU A 156 -10.06 -7.83 -10.99
N ALA A 157 -10.82 -8.33 -11.96
CA ALA A 157 -12.18 -7.86 -12.22
C ALA A 157 -13.09 -7.91 -10.97
N PRO A 158 -13.09 -8.98 -10.13
CA PRO A 158 -13.96 -9.04 -8.95
C PRO A 158 -13.62 -8.00 -7.86
N VAL A 159 -12.37 -7.54 -7.81
CA VAL A 159 -11.87 -6.66 -6.73
C VAL A 159 -11.61 -5.23 -7.20
N ARG A 160 -11.75 -4.97 -8.51
CA ARG A 160 -11.48 -3.67 -9.15
C ARG A 160 -12.27 -2.52 -8.53
N GLY A 161 -13.54 -2.76 -8.19
CA GLY A 161 -14.38 -1.74 -7.54
C GLY A 161 -13.82 -1.29 -6.20
N ALA A 162 -13.41 -2.25 -5.35
CA ALA A 162 -12.82 -1.96 -4.05
C ALA A 162 -11.48 -1.20 -4.18
N PHE A 163 -10.67 -1.51 -5.21
CA PHE A 163 -9.45 -0.76 -5.50
C PHE A 163 -9.73 0.68 -5.93
N LEU A 164 -10.74 0.89 -6.78
CA LEU A 164 -11.12 2.23 -7.23
C LEU A 164 -11.66 3.07 -6.08
N ASP A 165 -12.57 2.51 -5.27
CA ASP A 165 -13.12 3.19 -4.10
C ASP A 165 -12.04 3.54 -3.08
N GLY A 166 -11.07 2.65 -2.89
CA GLY A 166 -9.91 2.89 -2.04
C GLY A 166 -8.99 3.99 -2.58
N ALA A 167 -8.74 4.04 -3.90
CA ALA A 167 -7.99 5.13 -4.52
C ALA A 167 -8.70 6.49 -4.34
N HIS A 168 -10.02 6.54 -4.55
CA HIS A 168 -10.80 7.76 -4.31
C HIS A 168 -10.86 8.12 -2.82
N PHE A 169 -10.91 7.15 -1.91
CA PHE A 169 -10.79 7.38 -0.47
C PHE A 169 -9.47 8.10 -0.13
N ILE A 170 -8.33 7.55 -0.57
CA ILE A 170 -7.00 8.13 -0.31
C ILE A 170 -6.91 9.54 -0.88
N TYR A 171 -7.38 9.73 -2.11
CA TYR A 171 -7.38 11.04 -2.76
C TYR A 171 -8.28 12.05 -2.04
N GLY A 172 -9.52 11.67 -1.72
CA GLY A 172 -10.49 12.49 -1.00
C GLY A 172 -9.99 12.92 0.38
N HIS A 173 -9.42 11.98 1.15
CA HIS A 173 -8.71 12.29 2.39
C HIS A 173 -7.61 13.35 2.16
N THR A 174 -6.75 13.11 1.17
CA THR A 174 -5.58 13.94 0.89
C THR A 174 -5.99 15.38 0.54
N VAL A 175 -7.00 15.57 -0.31
CA VAL A 175 -7.45 16.92 -0.69
C VAL A 175 -8.17 17.63 0.45
N MET A 176 -8.98 16.93 1.26
CA MET A 176 -9.62 17.52 2.45
C MET A 176 -8.59 17.97 3.48
N GLN A 177 -7.58 17.14 3.76
CA GLN A 177 -6.50 17.49 4.67
C GLN A 177 -5.71 18.70 4.16
N ARG A 178 -5.36 18.71 2.86
CA ARG A 178 -4.55 19.79 2.28
C ARG A 178 -5.28 21.12 2.15
N ALA A 179 -6.57 21.09 1.77
CA ALA A 179 -7.33 22.31 1.49
C ALA A 179 -7.92 22.93 2.76
N LEU A 180 -8.40 22.11 3.69
CA LEU A 180 -9.21 22.56 4.83
C LEU A 180 -8.70 22.07 6.20
N GLY A 181 -7.68 21.21 6.24
CA GLY A 181 -7.23 20.58 7.49
C GLY A 181 -8.21 19.54 8.05
N LEU A 182 -9.18 19.10 7.24
CA LEU A 182 -10.27 18.19 7.64
C LEU A 182 -10.01 16.75 7.21
N GLY A 183 -8.77 16.27 7.37
CA GLY A 183 -8.39 14.90 7.08
C GLY A 183 -9.04 13.88 8.04
N TYR A 184 -8.84 12.60 7.73
CA TYR A 184 -9.55 11.45 8.30
C TYR A 184 -9.48 11.38 9.83
N GLN A 185 -8.35 11.83 10.38
CA GLN A 185 -8.06 11.80 11.81
C GLN A 185 -8.26 13.15 12.50
N SER A 186 -8.75 14.17 11.79
CA SER A 186 -9.05 15.49 12.36
C SER A 186 -10.18 15.39 13.39
N ASP A 187 -10.21 16.35 14.31
CA ASP A 187 -11.28 16.42 15.32
C ASP A 187 -12.65 16.62 14.66
N TRP A 188 -12.71 17.41 13.59
CA TRP A 188 -13.92 17.56 12.79
C TRP A 188 -14.43 16.21 12.25
N ALA A 189 -13.53 15.41 11.66
CA ALA A 189 -13.91 14.11 11.10
C ALA A 189 -14.38 13.15 12.19
N LYS A 190 -13.67 13.09 13.32
CA LYS A 190 -14.04 12.23 14.45
C LYS A 190 -15.38 12.61 15.08
N GLN A 191 -15.69 13.91 15.15
CA GLN A 191 -16.95 14.40 15.72
C GLN A 191 -18.13 14.24 14.76
N ARG A 192 -17.94 14.54 13.46
CA ARG A 192 -19.03 14.54 12.47
C ARG A 192 -19.29 13.19 11.82
N LEU A 193 -18.29 12.31 11.82
CA LEU A 193 -18.29 10.99 11.19
C LEU A 193 -17.64 10.00 12.16
N PRO A 194 -18.34 9.57 13.23
CA PRO A 194 -17.73 8.84 14.35
C PRO A 194 -17.27 7.43 13.99
N THR A 195 -17.94 6.74 13.05
CA THR A 195 -17.54 5.39 12.62
C THR A 195 -16.55 5.42 11.46
N ARG A 196 -15.75 4.35 11.31
CA ARG A 196 -14.87 4.18 10.13
C ARG A 196 -15.69 4.19 8.84
N ARG A 197 -16.83 3.49 8.83
CA ARG A 197 -17.73 3.41 7.67
C ARG A 197 -18.20 4.78 7.21
N GLU A 198 -18.68 5.62 8.12
CA GLU A 198 -19.12 6.99 7.80
C GLU A 198 -17.98 7.84 7.23
N ARG A 199 -16.79 7.77 7.84
CA ARG A 199 -15.61 8.49 7.32
C ARG A 199 -15.23 7.99 5.93
N ASN A 200 -15.11 6.67 5.76
CA ASN A 200 -14.74 6.08 4.47
C ASN A 200 -15.71 6.52 3.38
N ALA A 201 -17.02 6.41 3.63
CA ALA A 201 -18.05 6.84 2.68
C ALA A 201 -17.91 8.32 2.32
N PHE A 202 -17.67 9.21 3.30
CA PHE A 202 -17.46 10.62 3.05
C PHE A 202 -16.20 10.90 2.21
N TYR A 203 -15.04 10.36 2.59
CA TYR A 203 -13.79 10.64 1.86
C TYR A 203 -13.79 10.00 0.47
N THR A 204 -14.36 8.81 0.29
CA THR A 204 -14.59 8.24 -1.05
C THR A 204 -15.49 9.15 -1.88
N ALA A 205 -16.59 9.63 -1.30
CA ALA A 205 -17.53 10.55 -1.96
C ALA A 205 -16.88 11.88 -2.37
N VAL A 206 -16.00 12.45 -1.53
CA VAL A 206 -15.18 13.62 -1.89
C VAL A 206 -14.24 13.27 -3.03
N GLY A 207 -13.55 12.13 -2.95
CA GLY A 207 -12.60 11.68 -3.95
C GLY A 207 -13.19 11.50 -5.34
N TYR A 208 -14.47 11.13 -5.44
CA TYR A 208 -15.19 11.05 -6.70
C TYR A 208 -15.65 12.42 -7.25
N ARG A 209 -15.90 13.42 -6.39
CA ARG A 209 -16.46 14.72 -6.78
C ARG A 209 -15.39 15.78 -7.06
N VAL A 210 -14.25 15.73 -6.36
CA VAL A 210 -13.18 16.72 -6.52
C VAL A 210 -12.32 16.37 -7.73
N LEU A 211 -12.26 17.27 -8.72
CA LEU A 211 -11.36 17.08 -9.87
C LEU A 211 -9.89 17.07 -9.43
N PRO A 212 -9.08 16.09 -9.88
CA PRO A 212 -7.64 16.08 -9.67
C PRO A 212 -6.95 17.36 -10.17
N GLY A 213 -6.05 17.90 -9.35
CA GLY A 213 -5.22 19.05 -9.70
C GLY A 213 -5.54 20.32 -8.91
N ARG A 214 -4.87 21.42 -9.28
CA ARG A 214 -4.90 22.69 -8.52
C ARG A 214 -6.30 23.30 -8.43
N THR A 215 -7.09 23.19 -9.50
CA THR A 215 -8.43 23.78 -9.56
C THR A 215 -9.38 23.13 -8.56
N GLY A 216 -9.37 21.79 -8.44
CA GLY A 216 -10.21 21.09 -7.47
C GLY A 216 -9.84 21.43 -6.03
N VAL A 217 -8.54 21.46 -5.73
CA VAL A 217 -8.04 21.86 -4.40
C VAL A 217 -8.39 23.31 -4.06
N ALA A 218 -8.26 24.23 -5.02
CA ALA A 218 -8.61 25.63 -4.82
C ALA A 218 -10.11 25.84 -4.57
N ARG A 219 -10.97 25.15 -5.33
CA ARG A 219 -12.43 25.17 -5.10
C ARG A 219 -12.79 24.62 -3.73
N LEU A 220 -12.17 23.51 -3.33
CA LEU A 220 -12.39 22.93 -2.01
C LEU A 220 -11.95 23.88 -0.89
N GLY A 221 -10.82 24.57 -1.04
CA GLY A 221 -10.29 25.53 -0.08
C GLY A 221 -11.11 26.83 0.09
N GLN A 222 -12.15 27.04 -0.73
CA GLN A 222 -13.09 28.16 -0.57
C GLN A 222 -14.26 27.83 0.37
N LEU A 223 -14.45 26.56 0.72
CA LEU A 223 -15.53 26.14 1.62
C LEU A 223 -15.20 26.51 3.07
N ASP A 224 -16.25 26.79 3.85
CA ASP A 224 -16.12 27.00 5.29
C ASP A 224 -15.87 25.65 6.00
N PRO A 225 -14.76 25.50 6.77
CA PRO A 225 -14.50 24.29 7.55
C PRO A 225 -15.56 23.94 8.60
N ALA A 226 -16.45 24.88 8.96
CA ALA A 226 -17.54 24.65 9.90
C ALA A 226 -18.73 23.86 9.29
N LEU A 227 -18.80 23.75 7.96
CA LEU A 227 -19.86 23.01 7.26
C LEU A 227 -19.93 21.55 7.71
N THR A 228 -21.13 21.00 7.64
CA THR A 228 -21.38 19.57 7.84
C THR A 228 -20.89 18.75 6.65
N PRO A 229 -20.65 17.43 6.83
CA PRO A 229 -20.28 16.55 5.72
C PRO A 229 -21.26 16.63 4.52
N ALA A 230 -22.56 16.73 4.78
CA ALA A 230 -23.58 16.81 3.73
C ALA A 230 -23.51 18.12 2.93
N GLU A 231 -23.31 19.24 3.63
CA GLU A 231 -23.16 20.56 2.98
C GLU A 231 -21.88 20.64 2.15
N ILE A 232 -20.77 20.08 2.65
CA ILE A 232 -19.53 19.97 1.86
C ILE A 232 -19.81 19.18 0.59
N LEU A 233 -20.39 17.97 0.69
CA LEU A 233 -20.66 17.14 -0.49
C LEU A 233 -21.63 17.80 -1.49
N ALA A 234 -22.58 18.62 -1.03
CA ALA A 234 -23.49 19.36 -1.89
C ALA A 234 -22.80 20.52 -2.64
N ALA A 235 -21.68 21.02 -2.14
CA ALA A 235 -20.93 22.14 -2.72
C ALA A 235 -19.84 21.71 -3.73
N LEU A 236 -19.54 20.41 -3.85
CA LEU A 236 -18.57 19.82 -4.78
C LEU A 236 -19.21 19.47 -6.12
#